data_AF-A0A929XGR1-F1
#
_entry.id   AF-A0A929XGR1-F1
#
_cell.length_a   1.000
_cell.length_b   1.000
_cell.length_c   1.000
_cell.angle_alpha   90.00
_cell.angle_beta   90.00
_cell.angle_gamma   90.00
#
_symmetry.space_group_name_H-M   'P 1'
#
loop_
_entity.id
_entity.type
_entity.pdbx_description
1 polymer ?
#
loop_
_entity_poly.entity_id
_entity_poly.type
_entity_poly.pdbx_seq_one_letter_code
_entity_poly.pdbx_strand_id
1 'polypeptide(L)'
;MEGKTIEILLYVITIILSVCSGIYITIGKERYKEEKAVFSKEGLDILKNNIFTASIYTIISLIMFVGIVYLERKDGYAVTYQGLITIFQKFTLIPLLIITFVVDIKERIIPNRITMLLFQTGIFFTMLHCIDLTNPVTNLIYLKESIFGLLTAVGIFGIMALLRRSNCR
;
A
#
# COMPACT_ATOMS: atom_id res chain seq x y z
N MET A 1 -31.87 -0.18 -5.89
CA MET A 1 -31.59 -0.12 -4.43
C MET A 1 -30.28 -0.83 -4.05
N GLU A 2 -29.78 -1.77 -4.85
CA GLU A 2 -28.55 -2.54 -4.53
C GLU A 2 -27.26 -1.70 -4.54
N GLY A 3 -27.13 -0.72 -5.43
CA GLY A 3 -25.90 0.10 -5.54
C GLY A 3 -25.54 0.91 -4.28
N LYS A 4 -26.53 1.46 -3.57
CA LYS A 4 -26.30 2.26 -2.34
C LYS A 4 -25.79 1.42 -1.17
N THR A 5 -26.28 0.18 -1.04
CA THR A 5 -25.85 -0.74 0.03
C THR A 5 -24.39 -1.15 -0.16
N ILE A 6 -24.00 -1.44 -1.39
CA ILE A 6 -22.62 -1.80 -1.74
C ILE A 6 -21.67 -0.62 -1.49
N GLU A 7 -22.14 0.61 -1.69
CA GLU A 7 -21.36 1.81 -1.43
C GLU A 7 -21.09 2.04 0.06
N ILE A 8 -22.14 1.96 0.89
CA ILE A 8 -21.99 2.08 2.34
C ILE A 8 -21.03 1.01 2.85
N LEU A 9 -21.17 -0.23 2.36
CA LEU A 9 -20.28 -1.33 2.73
C LEU A 9 -18.81 -1.04 2.37
N LEU A 10 -18.55 -0.51 1.18
CA LEU A 10 -17.19 -0.18 0.74
C LEU A 10 -16.56 0.91 1.62
N TYR A 11 -17.32 1.95 1.99
CA TYR A 11 -16.82 3.00 2.89
C TYR A 11 -16.59 2.48 4.31
N VAL A 12 -17.45 1.60 4.82
CA VAL A 12 -17.25 0.95 6.13
C VAL A 12 -15.97 0.10 6.12
N ILE A 13 -15.75 -0.71 5.07
CA ILE A 13 -14.52 -1.48 4.90
C ILE A 13 -13.30 -0.55 4.81
N THR A 14 -13.42 0.57 4.12
CA THR A 14 -12.36 1.58 3.98
C THR A 14 -11.94 2.14 5.34
N ILE A 15 -12.91 2.46 6.21
CA ILE A 15 -12.65 2.95 7.57
C ILE A 15 -11.91 1.87 8.38
N ILE A 16 -12.39 0.62 8.37
CA ILE A 16 -11.76 -0.48 9.09
C ILE A 16 -10.31 -0.69 8.62
N LEU A 17 -10.09 -0.74 7.30
CA LEU A 17 -8.75 -0.92 6.74
C LEU A 17 -7.82 0.25 7.05
N SER A 18 -8.33 1.48 7.13
CA SER A 18 -7.50 2.63 7.50
C SER A 18 -6.96 2.54 8.93
N VAL A 19 -7.76 2.02 9.87
CA VAL A 19 -7.35 1.76 11.26
C VAL A 19 -6.30 0.64 11.29
N CYS A 20 -6.55 -0.47 10.59
CA CYS A 20 -5.56 -1.55 10.46
C CYS A 20 -4.24 -1.06 9.86
N SER A 21 -4.30 -0.20 8.84
CA SER A 21 -3.14 0.42 8.20
C SER A 21 -2.37 1.30 9.18
N GLY A 22 -3.03 2.17 9.94
CA GLY A 22 -2.36 3.04 10.91
C GLY A 22 -1.63 2.26 12.02
N ILE A 23 -2.26 1.19 12.52
CA ILE A 23 -1.63 0.26 13.48
C ILE A 23 -0.41 -0.41 12.84
N TYR A 24 -0.58 -0.96 11.63
CA TYR A 24 0.47 -1.66 10.90
C TYR A 24 1.67 -0.76 10.60
N ILE A 25 1.46 0.49 10.17
CA ILE A 25 2.53 1.47 9.91
C ILE A 25 3.32 1.76 11.19
N THR A 26 2.62 1.94 12.32
CA THR A 26 3.23 2.29 13.61
C THR A 26 4.14 1.18 14.13
N ILE A 27 3.69 -0.06 14.03
CA ILE A 27 4.49 -1.22 14.45
C ILE A 27 5.58 -1.50 13.40
N GLY A 28 5.21 -1.46 12.12
CA GLY A 28 6.07 -1.75 10.99
C GLY A 28 7.32 -0.87 10.97
N LYS A 29 7.20 0.44 11.13
CA LYS A 29 8.36 1.36 11.05
C LYS A 29 9.50 1.00 12.02
N GLU A 30 9.17 0.53 13.22
CA GLU A 30 10.16 0.13 14.23
C GLU A 30 10.64 -1.30 13.97
N ARG A 31 9.73 -2.23 13.65
CA ARG A 31 10.06 -3.66 13.49
C ARG A 31 10.82 -3.98 12.21
N TYR A 32 10.55 -3.27 11.12
CA TYR A 32 11.31 -3.40 9.89
C TYR A 32 12.74 -2.88 10.03
N LYS A 33 12.97 -1.92 10.93
CA LYS A 33 14.32 -1.46 11.28
C LYS A 33 15.10 -2.54 12.05
N GLU A 34 14.43 -3.22 12.97
CA GLU A 34 15.06 -4.28 13.79
C GLU A 34 15.10 -5.65 13.11
N GLU A 35 14.64 -5.77 11.86
CA GLU A 35 14.44 -7.04 11.13
C GLU A 35 13.55 -8.07 11.85
N LYS A 36 12.72 -7.63 12.79
CA LYS A 36 11.86 -8.51 13.59
C LYS A 36 10.47 -8.68 12.96
N ALA A 37 9.73 -9.69 13.43
CA ALA A 37 8.34 -9.88 13.01
C ALA A 37 7.45 -8.70 13.44
N VAL A 38 6.58 -8.24 12.54
CA VAL A 38 5.63 -7.14 12.79
C VAL A 38 4.55 -7.56 13.79
N PHE A 39 4.01 -8.78 13.64
CA PHE A 39 3.06 -9.33 14.60
C PHE A 39 3.80 -10.08 15.71
N SER A 40 3.98 -9.42 16.85
CA SER A 40 4.54 -10.00 18.07
C SER A 40 3.89 -9.37 19.31
N LYS A 41 4.07 -9.99 20.48
CA LYS A 41 3.60 -9.41 21.76
C LYS A 41 4.21 -8.02 22.00
N GLU A 42 5.51 -7.88 21.71
CA GLU A 42 6.22 -6.59 21.75
C GLU A 42 5.64 -5.54 20.77
N GLY A 43 5.06 -5.98 19.65
CA GLY A 43 4.38 -5.08 18.71
C GLY A 43 3.17 -4.39 19.33
N LEU A 44 2.46 -5.05 20.25
CA LEU A 44 1.35 -4.44 20.99
C LEU A 44 1.86 -3.42 22.02
N ASP A 45 3.01 -3.68 22.65
CA ASP A 45 3.63 -2.71 23.56
C ASP A 45 4.09 -1.45 22.82
N ILE A 46 4.68 -1.61 21.63
CA ILE A 46 5.04 -0.49 20.74
C ILE A 46 3.80 0.31 20.36
N LEU A 47 2.69 -0.37 20.02
CA LEU A 47 1.43 0.30 19.68
C LEU A 47 0.89 1.10 20.87
N LYS A 48 0.86 0.51 22.07
CA LYS A 48 0.35 1.14 23.29
C LYS A 48 1.15 2.39 23.64
N ASN A 49 2.48 2.34 23.49
CA ASN A 49 3.37 3.46 23.76
C ASN A 49 3.32 4.55 22.66
N ASN A 50 2.92 4.20 21.43
CA ASN A 50 2.88 5.12 20.29
C ASN A 50 1.46 5.35 19.75
N ILE A 51 0.45 5.31 20.62
CA ILE A 51 -0.96 5.40 20.21
C ILE A 51 -1.28 6.72 19.47
N PHE A 52 -0.64 7.81 19.88
CA PHE A 52 -0.78 9.11 19.20
C PHE A 52 -0.26 9.04 17.75
N THR A 53 0.88 8.39 17.54
CA THR A 53 1.46 8.17 16.21
C THR A 53 0.57 7.25 15.36
N ALA A 54 -0.02 6.22 15.96
CA ALA A 54 -0.97 5.33 15.28
C ALA A 54 -2.23 6.07 14.82
N SER A 55 -2.75 6.99 15.63
CA SER A 55 -3.88 7.83 15.25
C SER A 55 -3.56 8.74 14.06
N ILE A 56 -2.36 9.34 14.01
CA ILE A 56 -1.92 10.16 12.87
C ILE A 56 -1.85 9.32 11.59
N TYR A 57 -1.21 8.15 11.63
CA TYR A 57 -1.12 7.29 10.44
C TYR A 57 -2.47 6.72 10.01
N THR A 58 -3.40 6.53 10.95
CA THR A 58 -4.79 6.16 10.65
C THR A 58 -5.49 7.27 9.85
N ILE A 59 -5.37 8.53 10.29
CA ILE A 59 -5.98 9.67 9.58
C ILE A 59 -5.38 9.82 8.18
N ILE A 60 -4.05 9.73 8.04
CA ILE A 60 -3.38 9.79 6.74
C ILE A 60 -3.86 8.65 5.83
N SER A 61 -3.90 7.42 6.35
CA SER A 61 -4.38 6.25 5.59
C SER A 61 -5.85 6.41 5.19
N LEU A 62 -6.69 6.95 6.08
CA LEU A 62 -8.11 7.17 5.81
C LEU A 62 -8.32 8.17 4.68
N ILE A 63 -7.64 9.33 4.73
CA ILE A 63 -7.72 10.35 3.67
C ILE A 63 -7.29 9.75 2.32
N MET A 64 -6.18 9.01 2.31
CA MET A 64 -5.68 8.36 1.10
C MET A 64 -6.65 7.31 0.56
N PHE A 65 -7.21 6.46 1.43
CA PHE A 65 -8.14 5.41 1.03
C PHE A 65 -9.47 5.96 0.52
N VAL A 66 -10.04 6.97 1.19
CA VAL A 66 -11.23 7.68 0.72
C VAL A 66 -10.96 8.33 -0.62
N GLY A 67 -9.80 8.97 -0.79
CA GLY A 67 -9.38 9.54 -2.07
C GLY A 67 -9.32 8.51 -3.19
N ILE A 68 -8.80 7.31 -2.93
CA ILE A 68 -8.78 6.21 -3.91
C ILE A 68 -10.19 5.76 -4.26
N VAL A 69 -11.00 5.46 -3.25
CA VAL A 69 -12.38 5.00 -3.47
C VAL A 69 -13.16 6.02 -4.29
N TYR A 70 -12.97 7.32 -4.01
CA TYR A 70 -13.61 8.40 -4.75
C TYR A 70 -13.12 8.49 -6.20
N LEU A 71 -11.79 8.45 -6.43
CA LEU A 71 -11.22 8.55 -7.77
C LEU A 71 -11.58 7.35 -8.65
N GLU A 72 -11.51 6.13 -8.12
CA GLU A 72 -11.85 4.90 -8.85
C GLU A 72 -13.34 4.79 -9.18
N ARG A 73 -14.20 5.48 -8.43
CA ARG A 73 -15.65 5.48 -8.65
C ARG A 73 -16.18 6.67 -9.44
N LYS A 74 -15.29 7.57 -9.86
CA LYS A 74 -15.69 8.79 -10.58
C LYS A 74 -16.38 8.47 -11.92
N ASP A 75 -15.98 7.39 -12.59
CA ASP A 75 -16.46 7.03 -13.94
C ASP A 75 -17.69 6.11 -13.93
N GLY A 76 -18.21 5.73 -12.75
CA GLY A 76 -19.46 4.98 -12.64
C GLY A 76 -19.60 4.12 -11.37
N TYR A 77 -20.83 3.69 -11.10
CA TYR A 77 -21.18 2.94 -9.88
C TYR A 77 -21.12 1.41 -10.04
N ALA A 78 -20.75 0.90 -11.22
CA ALA A 78 -20.64 -0.53 -11.46
C ALA A 78 -19.36 -1.08 -10.80
N VAL A 79 -19.52 -1.93 -9.78
CA VAL A 79 -18.39 -2.63 -9.16
C VAL A 79 -17.92 -3.73 -10.13
N THR A 80 -16.86 -3.43 -10.86
CA THR A 80 -16.18 -4.39 -11.73
C THR A 80 -15.12 -5.14 -10.93
N TYR A 81 -14.89 -6.42 -11.28
CA TYR A 81 -13.82 -7.24 -10.69
C TYR A 81 -12.46 -6.51 -10.70
N GLN A 82 -12.10 -5.94 -11.85
CA GLN A 82 -10.88 -5.16 -12.04
C GLN A 82 -10.78 -3.98 -11.08
N GLY A 83 -11.84 -3.17 -10.96
CA GLY A 83 -11.86 -2.02 -10.05
C GLY A 83 -11.73 -2.43 -8.58
N LEU A 84 -12.35 -3.55 -8.19
CA LEU A 84 -12.22 -4.08 -6.84
C LEU A 84 -10.77 -4.49 -6.53
N ILE A 85 -10.11 -5.21 -7.44
CA ILE A 85 -8.70 -5.57 -7.28
C ILE A 85 -7.84 -4.32 -7.21
N THR A 86 -8.05 -3.32 -8.06
CA THR A 86 -7.28 -2.06 -8.04
C THR A 86 -7.39 -1.37 -6.68
N ILE A 87 -8.59 -1.31 -6.09
CA ILE A 87 -8.80 -0.73 -4.77
C ILE A 87 -8.03 -1.51 -3.70
N PHE A 88 -8.15 -2.84 -3.68
CA PHE A 88 -7.44 -3.69 -2.70
C PHE A 88 -5.92 -3.66 -2.88
N GLN A 89 -5.44 -3.58 -4.13
CA GLN A 89 -4.04 -3.37 -4.44
C GLN A 89 -3.55 -2.09 -3.79
N LYS A 90 -4.23 -0.97 -4.03
CA LYS A 90 -3.86 0.34 -3.48
C LYS A 90 -3.95 0.38 -1.95
N PHE A 91 -4.96 -0.28 -1.35
CA PHE A 91 -5.08 -0.40 0.10
C PHE A 91 -3.92 -1.18 0.74
N THR A 92 -3.36 -2.15 0.03
CA THR A 92 -2.19 -2.90 0.49
C THR A 92 -0.90 -2.12 0.26
N LEU A 93 -0.79 -1.41 -0.86
CA LEU A 93 0.43 -0.73 -1.27
C LEU A 93 0.72 0.53 -0.47
N ILE A 94 -0.32 1.31 -0.11
CA ILE A 94 -0.17 2.55 0.66
C ILE A 94 0.55 2.37 2.00
N PRO A 95 0.13 1.46 2.91
CA PRO A 95 0.83 1.31 4.18
C PRO A 95 2.30 0.95 3.97
N LEU A 96 2.61 0.11 2.99
CA LEU A 96 3.98 -0.26 2.66
C LEU A 96 4.79 0.93 2.14
N LEU A 97 4.20 1.77 1.28
CA LEU A 97 4.82 3.00 0.78
C LEU A 97 5.06 4.01 1.90
N ILE A 98 4.09 4.20 2.80
CA ILE A 98 4.25 5.11 3.95
C ILE A 98 5.37 4.61 4.87
N ILE A 99 5.41 3.31 5.20
CA ILE A 99 6.51 2.75 6.01
C ILE A 99 7.84 2.97 5.31
N THR A 100 7.93 2.66 4.01
CA THR A 100 9.15 2.84 3.23
C THR A 100 9.62 4.29 3.30
N PHE A 101 8.73 5.24 3.08
CA PHE A 101 9.03 6.67 3.12
C PHE A 101 9.48 7.14 4.51
N VAL A 102 8.78 6.72 5.57
CA VAL A 102 9.12 7.08 6.96
C VAL A 102 10.48 6.52 7.36
N VAL A 103 10.75 5.26 7.01
CA VAL A 103 12.04 4.62 7.32
C VAL A 103 13.17 5.22 6.48
N ASP A 104 12.91 5.51 5.20
CA ASP A 104 13.90 6.10 4.29
C ASP A 104 14.32 7.51 4.73
N ILE A 105 13.37 8.38 5.13
CA ILE A 105 13.68 9.72 5.66
C ILE A 105 14.55 9.64 6.91
N LYS A 106 14.29 8.67 7.79
CA LYS A 106 14.93 8.59 9.11
C LYS A 106 16.31 7.94 9.06
N GLU A 107 16.45 6.84 8.34
CA GLU A 107 17.65 5.99 8.39
C GLU A 107 18.47 6.03 7.09
N ARG A 108 17.92 6.58 6.00
CA ARG A 108 18.47 6.51 4.63
C ARG A 108 18.77 5.09 4.14
N ILE A 109 18.30 4.05 4.84
CA ILE A 109 18.43 2.64 4.46
C ILE A 109 17.03 2.09 4.28
N ILE A 110 16.70 1.72 3.05
CA ILE A 110 15.45 1.00 2.78
C ILE A 110 15.65 -0.45 3.20
N PRO A 111 14.85 -0.98 4.15
CA PRO A 111 14.97 -2.38 4.55
C PRO A 111 14.64 -3.29 3.37
N ASN A 112 15.56 -4.18 3.03
CA ASN A 112 15.43 -5.10 1.90
C ASN A 112 14.12 -5.91 1.96
N ARG A 113 13.66 -6.24 3.18
CA ARG A 113 12.40 -6.93 3.42
C ARG A 113 11.16 -6.13 2.98
N ILE A 114 11.14 -4.81 3.17
CA ILE A 114 10.01 -3.97 2.72
C ILE A 114 10.04 -3.85 1.19
N THR A 115 11.20 -3.62 0.59
CA THR A 115 11.35 -3.55 -0.87
C THR A 115 10.89 -4.86 -1.53
N MET A 116 11.29 -6.00 -0.98
CA MET A 116 10.85 -7.31 -1.46
C MET A 116 9.33 -7.48 -1.31
N LEU A 117 8.74 -7.03 -0.19
CA LEU A 117 7.30 -7.10 0.03
C LEU A 117 6.52 -6.20 -0.94
N LEU A 118 7.01 -5.00 -1.24
CA LEU A 118 6.45 -4.12 -2.28
C LEU A 118 6.46 -4.79 -3.66
N PHE A 119 7.57 -5.46 -3.99
CA PHE A 119 7.69 -6.18 -5.27
C PHE A 119 6.76 -7.39 -5.34
N GLN A 120 6.71 -8.20 -4.28
CA GLN A 120 5.83 -9.39 -4.20
C GLN A 120 4.36 -9.01 -4.27
N THR A 121 3.94 -7.97 -3.54
CA THR A 121 2.56 -7.47 -3.58
C THR A 121 2.21 -6.95 -4.96
N GLY A 122 3.10 -6.18 -5.61
CA GLY A 122 2.91 -5.74 -6.99
C GLY A 122 2.65 -6.90 -7.95
N ILE A 123 3.53 -7.91 -7.96
CA ILE A 123 3.37 -9.10 -8.83
C ILE A 123 2.07 -9.85 -8.52
N PHE A 124 1.77 -10.05 -7.23
CA PHE A 124 0.56 -10.75 -6.80
C PHE A 124 -0.71 -10.10 -7.36
N PHE A 125 -0.81 -8.76 -7.28
CA PHE A 125 -1.96 -8.05 -7.83
C PHE A 125 -1.98 -8.03 -9.36
N THR A 126 -0.82 -7.92 -10.03
CA THR A 126 -0.75 -8.06 -11.49
C THR A 126 -1.25 -9.44 -11.94
N MET A 127 -0.92 -10.51 -11.21
CA MET A 127 -1.44 -11.85 -11.47
C MET A 127 -2.97 -11.89 -11.31
N LEU A 128 -3.52 -11.32 -10.24
CA LEU A 128 -4.97 -11.26 -10.03
C LEU A 128 -5.69 -10.50 -11.16
N HIS A 129 -5.14 -9.37 -11.60
CA HIS A 129 -5.69 -8.63 -12.74
C HIS A 129 -5.69 -9.43 -14.04
N CYS A 130 -4.66 -10.26 -14.27
CA CYS A 130 -4.53 -11.07 -15.49
C CYS A 130 -5.37 -12.36 -15.49
N ILE A 131 -5.86 -12.83 -14.34
CA ILE A 131 -6.72 -14.02 -14.22
C ILE A 131 -8.13 -13.79 -14.78
N ASP A 132 -8.53 -12.54 -14.98
CA ASP A 132 -9.86 -12.23 -15.51
C ASP A 132 -9.98 -12.57 -17.01
N LEU A 133 -10.36 -13.80 -17.33
CA LEU A 133 -10.52 -14.24 -18.72
C LEU A 133 -11.66 -13.55 -19.47
N THR A 134 -12.54 -12.79 -18.79
CA THR A 134 -13.70 -12.16 -19.43
C THR A 134 -13.33 -10.95 -20.29
N ASN A 135 -12.20 -10.29 -20.01
CA ASN A 135 -11.79 -9.08 -20.72
C ASN A 135 -10.27 -9.09 -21.04
N PRO A 136 -9.83 -9.80 -22.09
CA PRO A 136 -8.41 -9.95 -22.40
C PRO A 136 -7.71 -8.61 -22.73
N VAL A 137 -8.45 -7.63 -23.28
CA VAL A 137 -7.91 -6.30 -23.61
C VAL A 137 -7.56 -5.52 -22.34
N THR A 138 -8.39 -5.57 -21.30
CA THR A 138 -8.11 -4.88 -20.03
C THR A 138 -6.93 -5.50 -19.32
N ASN A 139 -6.77 -6.82 -19.37
CA ASN A 139 -5.63 -7.50 -18.75
C ASN A 139 -4.30 -7.04 -19.35
N LEU A 140 -4.26 -6.84 -20.68
CA LEU A 140 -3.06 -6.35 -21.36
C LEU A 140 -2.72 -4.91 -20.95
N ILE A 141 -3.74 -4.07 -20.71
CA ILE A 141 -3.56 -2.70 -20.20
C ILE A 141 -2.97 -2.74 -18.78
N TYR A 142 -3.56 -3.51 -17.86
CA TYR A 142 -3.07 -3.65 -16.48
C TYR A 142 -1.65 -4.24 -16.42
N LEU A 143 -1.35 -5.22 -17.27
CA LEU A 143 -0.01 -5.78 -17.37
C LEU A 143 1.00 -4.74 -17.83
N LYS A 144 0.67 -3.97 -18.88
CA LYS A 144 1.50 -2.87 -19.38
C LYS A 144 1.76 -1.85 -18.29
N GLU A 145 0.71 -1.39 -17.60
CA GLU A 145 0.83 -0.43 -16.50
C GLU A 145 1.64 -0.97 -15.32
N SER A 146 1.48 -2.24 -14.97
CA SER A 146 2.26 -2.89 -13.92
C SER A 146 3.76 -2.94 -14.26
N ILE A 147 4.10 -3.21 -15.52
CA ILE A 147 5.49 -3.21 -16.00
C ILE A 147 6.08 -1.79 -15.93
N PHE A 148 5.34 -0.77 -16.39
CA PHE A 148 5.79 0.62 -16.26
C PHE A 148 5.93 1.06 -14.80
N GLY A 149 4.99 0.67 -13.94
CA GLY A 149 5.05 0.92 -12.51
C GLY A 149 6.28 0.29 -11.86
N LEU A 150 6.59 -0.96 -12.22
CA LEU A 150 7.78 -1.65 -11.75
C LEU A 150 9.07 -0.96 -12.21
N LEU A 151 9.18 -0.62 -13.50
CA LEU A 151 10.35 0.08 -14.03
C LEU A 151 10.53 1.45 -13.35
N THR A 152 9.43 2.15 -13.11
CA THR A 152 9.43 3.43 -12.39
C THR A 152 9.90 3.24 -10.95
N ALA A 153 9.40 2.22 -10.24
CA ALA A 153 9.83 1.92 -8.88
C ALA A 153 11.32 1.56 -8.81
N VAL A 154 11.80 0.68 -9.69
CA VAL A 154 13.23 0.33 -9.80
C VAL A 154 14.07 1.57 -10.12
N GLY A 155 13.58 2.46 -10.98
CA GLY A 155 14.24 3.73 -11.30
C GLY A 155 14.35 4.64 -10.07
N ILE A 156 13.24 4.89 -9.37
CA ILE A 156 13.21 5.75 -8.17
C ILE A 156 14.11 5.17 -7.07
N PHE A 157 13.94 3.88 -6.74
CA PHE A 157 14.78 3.21 -5.73
C PHE A 157 16.25 3.14 -6.13
N GLY A 158 16.54 2.94 -7.42
CA GLY A 158 17.90 2.95 -7.96
C GLY A 158 18.56 4.33 -7.86
N ILE A 159 17.85 5.40 -8.22
CA ILE A 159 18.35 6.78 -8.10
C ILE A 159 18.59 7.12 -6.63
N MET A 160 17.68 6.77 -5.72
CA MET A 160 17.86 7.00 -4.28
C MET A 160 19.10 6.26 -3.75
N ALA A 161 19.32 5.01 -4.18
CA ALA A 161 20.52 4.25 -3.82
C ALA A 161 21.81 4.88 -4.36
N LEU A 162 21.79 5.42 -5.58
CA LEU A 162 22.95 6.09 -6.20
C LEU A 162 23.28 7.43 -5.54
N LEU A 163 22.27 8.28 -5.30
CA LEU A 163 22.44 9.57 -4.59
C LEU A 163 22.99 9.37 -3.18
N ARG A 164 22.58 8.29 -2.52
CA ARG A 164 23.14 7.92 -1.23
C ARG A 164 24.64 7.60 -1.31
N ARG A 165 25.08 6.86 -2.34
CA ARG A 165 26.50 6.50 -2.52
C ARG A 165 27.39 7.72 -2.76
N SER A 166 26.89 8.76 -3.43
CA SER A 166 27.66 10.01 -3.64
C SER A 166 27.79 10.86 -2.38
N ASN A 167 26.85 10.76 -1.44
CA ASN A 167 26.82 11.58 -0.21
C ASN A 167 27.58 10.95 0.97
N CYS A 168 28.16 9.76 0.79
CA CYS A 168 29.04 9.07 1.75
C CYS A 168 30.51 9.04 1.28
N ARG A 169 30.88 9.93 0.34
CA ARG A 169 32.29 10.28 0.06
C ARG A 169 32.62 11.62 0.68
#